data_AF-A0A3R7S6D0-F1
#
_entry.id   AF-A0A3R7S6D0-F1
#
_cell.length_a   1.000
_cell.length_b   1.000
_cell.length_c   1.000
_cell.angle_alpha   90.00
_cell.angle_beta   90.00
_cell.angle_gamma   90.00
#
_symmetry.space_group_name_H-M   'P 1'
#
loop_
_entity.id
_entity.type
_entity.pdbx_description
1 polymer ?
#
loop_
_entity_poly.entity_id
_entity_poly.type
_entity_poly.pdbx_seq_one_letter_code
_entity_poly.pdbx_strand_id
1 'polypeptide(L)'
;MLNMLWYIGGGLFVGGLLAVLLGLRRIPPGGRRCGGCGYDLSGTPAAHQRCPECGGDLDALAVETSLSADAITHRRRLRRWGGSALAAGFLVITLTLLFDPRRIPFTPTPILVHFDAWRAARSSEAVAAPIHKQIGTRHVESTLDDAALRVVIDRLLEPTTDLRDTASARSLLMHAWIAGVLTPEELTSMEAIWPVLWLKPTVGSRAQMPIDIEVDCDFTEPMSAGLVLRIEWKEILIDDVSFATGRVQTFPWPGPGLAAMGRDARPPQDLPESTDAVNATLILQVSLLDNRRGLVTGQVEPFPDIILDTREVRLNRRLALRPPSIGTDD
;
A
#
# COMPACT_ATOMS: atom_id res chain seq x y z
N MET A 1 7.02 -13.97 2.29
CA MET A 1 7.00 -14.11 3.77
C MET A 1 5.59 -14.35 4.32
N LEU A 2 4.55 -13.66 3.85
CA LEU A 2 3.18 -13.78 4.38
C LEU A 2 2.63 -15.23 4.39
N ASN A 3 2.87 -16.01 3.33
CA ASN A 3 2.45 -17.42 3.27
C ASN A 3 3.09 -18.26 4.40
N MET A 4 4.32 -17.95 4.81
CA MET A 4 4.99 -18.68 5.89
C MET A 4 4.33 -18.40 7.25
N LEU A 5 3.93 -17.15 7.49
CA LEU A 5 3.20 -16.77 8.70
C LEU A 5 1.83 -17.46 8.79
N TRP A 6 1.14 -17.63 7.66
CA TRP A 6 -0.09 -18.43 7.58
C TRP A 6 0.12 -19.88 8.04
N TYR A 7 1.16 -20.55 7.53
CA TYR A 7 1.45 -21.93 7.94
C TYR A 7 1.87 -22.04 9.41
N ILE A 8 2.69 -21.10 9.90
CA ILE A 8 3.11 -21.07 11.31
C ILE A 8 1.90 -20.82 12.22
N GLY A 9 1.11 -19.80 11.92
CA GLY A 9 -0.09 -19.44 12.70
C GLY A 9 -1.12 -20.58 12.69
N GLY A 10 -1.40 -21.15 11.51
CA GLY A 10 -2.28 -22.30 11.37
C GLY A 10 -1.79 -23.54 12.13
N GLY A 11 -0.50 -23.86 12.01
CA GLY A 11 0.12 -24.98 12.73
C GLY A 11 0.05 -24.81 14.25
N LEU A 12 0.35 -23.62 14.77
CA LEU A 12 0.24 -23.30 16.19
C LEU A 12 -1.20 -23.39 16.69
N PHE A 13 -2.16 -22.87 15.91
CA PHE A 13 -3.57 -22.89 16.27
C PHE A 13 -4.12 -24.33 16.32
N VAL A 14 -3.92 -25.12 15.26
CA VAL A 14 -4.39 -26.50 15.17
C VAL A 14 -3.66 -27.40 16.19
N GLY A 15 -2.33 -27.28 16.28
CA GLY A 15 -1.53 -28.03 17.26
C GLY A 15 -1.90 -27.69 18.71
N GLY A 16 -2.10 -26.41 19.01
CA GLY A 16 -2.57 -25.93 20.30
C GLY A 16 -3.96 -26.47 20.66
N LEU A 17 -4.89 -26.44 19.70
CA LEU A 17 -6.24 -26.99 19.87
C LEU A 17 -6.19 -28.50 20.15
N LEU A 18 -5.41 -29.27 19.38
CA LEU A 18 -5.25 -30.70 19.61
C LEU A 18 -4.64 -31.00 20.99
N ALA A 19 -3.63 -30.25 21.42
CA ALA A 19 -3.03 -30.40 22.75
C ALA A 19 -4.03 -30.10 23.88
N VAL A 20 -4.87 -29.07 23.72
CA VAL A 20 -5.95 -28.75 24.68
C VAL A 20 -6.99 -29.85 24.73
N LEU A 21 -7.44 -30.37 23.58
CA LEU A 21 -8.41 -31.46 23.49
C LEU A 21 -7.87 -32.77 24.09
N LEU A 22 -6.61 -33.11 23.81
CA LEU A 22 -5.93 -34.24 24.44
C LEU A 22 -5.80 -34.04 25.96
N GLY A 23 -5.53 -32.81 26.40
CA GLY A 23 -5.54 -32.45 27.81
C GLY A 23 -6.94 -32.45 28.44
N LEU A 24 -8.01 -32.39 27.66
CA LEU A 24 -9.40 -32.45 28.13
C LEU A 24 -9.94 -33.88 28.24
N ARG A 25 -9.40 -34.83 27.47
CA ARG A 25 -9.83 -36.23 27.51
C ARG A 25 -9.86 -36.75 28.95
N ARG A 26 -10.95 -37.45 29.29
CA ARG A 26 -11.08 -38.14 30.57
C ARG A 26 -9.99 -39.19 30.62
N ILE A 27 -9.15 -39.11 31.64
CA ILE A 27 -8.17 -40.17 31.86
C ILE A 27 -8.96 -41.34 32.44
N PRO A 28 -8.75 -42.57 31.96
CA PRO A 28 -9.28 -43.74 32.65
C PRO A 28 -8.91 -43.66 34.14
N PRO A 29 -9.82 -44.07 35.04
CA PRO A 29 -9.50 -44.12 36.47
C PRO A 29 -8.19 -44.88 36.67
N GLY A 30 -7.33 -44.35 37.54
CA GLY A 30 -6.08 -45.04 37.88
C GLY A 30 -6.39 -46.41 38.46
N GLY A 31 -5.47 -47.36 38.27
CA GLY A 31 -5.63 -48.72 38.82
C GLY A 31 -5.94 -48.72 40.32
N ARG A 32 -6.67 -49.73 40.76
CA ARG A 32 -6.89 -49.99 42.19
C ARG A 32 -5.55 -50.37 42.82
N ARG A 33 -5.26 -49.90 44.04
CA ARG A 33 -4.12 -50.39 44.83
C ARG A 33 -4.59 -50.82 46.21
N CYS A 34 -3.86 -51.75 46.84
CA CYS A 34 -4.11 -52.09 48.23
C CYS A 34 -3.65 -50.95 49.15
N GLY A 35 -4.53 -50.40 49.98
CA GLY A 35 -4.22 -49.34 50.94
C GLY A 35 -3.39 -49.81 52.14
N GLY A 36 -3.30 -51.13 52.37
CA GLY A 36 -2.45 -51.69 53.43
C GLY A 36 -0.98 -51.80 53.01
N CYS A 37 -0.69 -52.40 51.87
CA CYS A 37 0.69 -52.72 51.43
C CYS A 37 1.15 -52.00 50.15
N GLY A 38 0.25 -51.30 49.44
CA GLY A 38 0.56 -50.57 48.22
C GLY A 38 0.57 -51.39 46.93
N TYR A 39 0.30 -52.70 46.97
CA TYR A 39 0.28 -53.58 45.80
C TYR A 39 -0.68 -53.09 44.69
N ASP A 40 -0.26 -53.17 43.43
CA ASP A 40 -1.07 -52.76 42.27
C ASP A 40 -2.10 -53.83 41.91
N LEU A 41 -3.38 -53.51 42.05
CA LEU A 41 -4.51 -54.39 41.77
C LEU A 41 -5.06 -54.18 40.35
N SER A 42 -4.35 -53.46 39.48
CA SER A 42 -4.76 -53.17 38.10
C SER A 42 -5.01 -54.43 37.25
N GLY A 43 -4.31 -55.54 37.54
CA GLY A 43 -4.48 -56.83 36.87
C GLY A 43 -5.36 -57.84 37.63
N THR A 44 -5.89 -57.49 38.81
CA THR A 44 -6.65 -58.43 39.64
C THR A 44 -8.15 -58.36 39.29
N PRO A 45 -8.81 -59.49 38.98
CA PRO A 45 -10.24 -59.48 38.66
C PRO A 45 -11.05 -58.98 39.86
N ALA A 46 -12.11 -58.20 39.60
CA ALA A 46 -12.90 -57.51 40.62
C ALA A 46 -13.52 -58.43 41.70
N ALA A 47 -13.59 -59.74 41.44
CA ALA A 47 -14.10 -60.75 42.38
C ALA A 47 -13.11 -61.17 43.48
N HIS A 48 -11.83 -60.76 43.42
CA HIS A 48 -10.89 -61.04 44.49
C HIS A 48 -11.12 -60.10 45.68
N GLN A 49 -11.42 -60.69 46.83
CA GLN A 49 -11.69 -59.96 48.08
C GLN A 49 -10.43 -59.75 48.94
N ARG A 50 -9.29 -60.35 48.61
CA ARG A 50 -8.06 -60.24 49.42
C ARG A 50 -6.85 -59.85 48.57
N CYS A 51 -5.98 -59.04 49.15
CA CYS A 51 -4.72 -58.66 48.54
C CYS A 51 -3.78 -59.88 48.46
N PRO A 52 -3.17 -60.18 47.30
CA PRO A 52 -2.27 -61.33 47.15
C PRO A 52 -0.96 -61.20 47.93
N GLU A 53 -0.51 -59.98 48.23
CA GLU A 53 0.72 -59.74 49.00
C GLU A 53 0.51 -59.78 50.51
N CYS A 54 -0.46 -58.99 51.02
CA CYS A 54 -0.64 -58.83 52.48
C CYS A 54 -1.83 -59.57 53.07
N GLY A 55 -2.66 -60.22 52.23
CA GLY A 55 -3.88 -60.91 52.66
C GLY A 55 -5.01 -60.01 53.15
N GLY A 56 -4.81 -58.68 53.18
CA GLY A 56 -5.79 -57.71 53.66
C GLY A 56 -7.05 -57.68 52.79
N ASP A 57 -8.19 -57.41 53.42
CA ASP A 57 -9.49 -57.31 52.76
C ASP A 57 -9.55 -56.11 51.81
N LEU A 58 -9.79 -56.37 50.52
CA LEU A 58 -9.81 -55.36 49.48
C LEU A 58 -11.08 -54.51 49.51
N ASP A 59 -12.18 -54.97 50.10
CA ASP A 59 -13.40 -54.17 50.20
C ASP A 59 -13.23 -53.02 51.21
N ALA A 60 -12.38 -53.22 52.23
CA ALA A 60 -12.05 -52.20 53.21
C ALA A 60 -10.80 -51.38 52.86
N LEU A 61 -9.83 -51.98 52.15
CA LEU A 61 -8.51 -51.39 51.94
C LEU A 61 -8.22 -50.99 50.50
N ALA A 62 -9.03 -51.33 49.49
CA ALA A 62 -8.74 -50.90 48.12
C ALA A 62 -8.87 -49.38 48.01
N VAL A 63 -7.75 -48.72 47.71
CA VAL A 63 -7.72 -47.30 47.40
C VAL A 63 -7.72 -47.19 45.88
N GLU A 64 -8.75 -46.54 45.34
CA GLU A 64 -8.69 -46.04 43.97
C GLU A 64 -7.63 -44.95 43.92
N THR A 65 -6.44 -45.30 43.42
CA THR A 65 -5.39 -44.29 43.31
C THR A 65 -5.76 -43.36 42.17
N SER A 66 -6.15 -42.14 42.53
CA SER A 66 -6.19 -41.04 41.58
C SER A 66 -4.80 -40.92 40.96
N LEU A 67 -4.73 -41.05 39.63
CA LEU A 67 -3.64 -40.71 38.72
C LEU A 67 -2.25 -40.43 39.32
N SER A 68 -1.21 -41.08 38.78
CA SER A 68 0.18 -40.74 39.13
C SER A 68 0.42 -39.22 39.07
N ALA A 69 1.17 -38.69 40.03
CA ALA A 69 1.47 -37.26 40.12
C ALA A 69 2.08 -36.73 38.81
N ASP A 70 2.85 -37.56 38.12
CA ASP A 70 3.42 -37.26 36.80
C ASP A 70 2.35 -37.08 35.73
N ALA A 71 1.30 -37.92 35.70
CA ALA A 71 0.20 -37.80 34.74
C ALA A 71 -0.60 -36.50 34.96
N ILE A 72 -0.84 -36.11 36.23
CA ILE A 72 -1.50 -34.86 36.57
C ILE A 72 -0.65 -33.66 36.14
N THR A 73 0.66 -33.71 36.41
CA THR A 73 1.61 -32.63 36.08
C THR A 73 1.78 -32.49 34.57
N HIS A 74 1.94 -33.61 33.85
CA HIS A 74 2.01 -33.65 32.39
C HIS A 74 0.74 -33.08 31.75
N ARG A 75 -0.45 -33.41 32.28
CA ARG A 75 -1.73 -32.86 31.79
C ARG A 75 -1.83 -31.36 32.00
N ARG A 76 -1.48 -30.86 33.19
CA ARG A 76 -1.48 -29.41 33.48
C ARG A 76 -0.52 -28.68 32.55
N ARG A 77 0.66 -29.26 32.31
CA ARG A 77 1.64 -28.74 31.35
C ARG A 77 1.05 -28.74 29.93
N LEU A 78 0.54 -29.86 29.43
CA LEU A 78 -0.02 -29.94 28.08
C LEU A 78 -1.16 -28.94 27.85
N ARG A 79 -2.06 -28.74 28.83
CA ARG A 79 -3.14 -27.74 28.72
C ARG A 79 -2.60 -26.30 28.71
N ARG A 80 -1.60 -26.00 29.55
CA ARG A 80 -0.99 -24.66 29.58
C ARG A 80 -0.26 -24.35 28.27
N TRP A 81 0.57 -25.27 27.81
CA TRP A 81 1.32 -25.11 26.55
C TRP A 81 0.39 -25.10 25.34
N GLY A 82 -0.62 -25.98 25.30
CA GLY A 82 -1.63 -26.00 24.24
C GLY A 82 -2.47 -24.71 24.21
N GLY A 83 -2.88 -24.20 25.37
CA GLY A 83 -3.60 -22.93 25.47
C GLY A 83 -2.76 -21.74 25.00
N SER A 84 -1.49 -21.68 25.42
CA SER A 84 -0.56 -20.64 24.94
C SER A 84 -0.31 -20.74 23.43
N ALA A 85 -0.12 -21.95 22.89
CA ALA A 85 0.08 -22.16 21.46
C ALA A 85 -1.17 -21.76 20.64
N LEU A 86 -2.37 -22.09 21.14
CA LEU A 86 -3.63 -21.70 20.52
C LEU A 86 -3.80 -20.18 20.50
N ALA A 87 -3.54 -19.50 21.62
CA ALA A 87 -3.61 -18.04 21.71
C ALA A 87 -2.59 -17.37 20.79
N ALA A 88 -1.35 -17.88 20.75
CA ALA A 88 -0.30 -17.38 19.85
C ALA A 88 -0.67 -17.60 18.38
N GLY A 89 -1.16 -18.79 18.02
CA GLY A 89 -1.62 -19.09 16.66
C GLY A 89 -2.77 -18.20 16.22
N PHE A 90 -3.76 -17.99 17.10
CA PHE A 90 -4.88 -17.09 16.85
C PHE A 90 -4.41 -15.64 16.64
N LEU A 91 -3.48 -15.14 17.47
CA LEU A 91 -2.89 -13.82 17.32
C LEU A 91 -2.18 -13.69 15.98
N VAL A 92 -1.33 -14.66 15.60
CA VAL A 92 -0.60 -14.64 14.32
C VAL A 92 -1.55 -14.67 13.14
N ILE A 93 -2.60 -15.50 13.16
CA ILE A 93 -3.62 -15.55 12.09
C ILE A 93 -4.35 -14.20 11.99
N THR A 94 -4.76 -13.63 13.13
CA THR A 94 -5.47 -12.34 13.17
C THR A 94 -4.60 -11.22 12.62
N LEU A 95 -3.34 -11.15 13.03
CA LEU A 95 -2.37 -10.19 12.50
C LEU A 95 -2.10 -10.43 11.01
N THR A 96 -1.96 -11.69 10.58
CA THR A 96 -1.71 -11.98 9.16
C THR A 96 -2.91 -11.57 8.31
N LEU A 97 -4.14 -11.89 8.73
CA LEU A 97 -5.37 -11.44 8.10
C LEU A 97 -5.43 -9.92 8.02
N LEU A 98 -5.16 -9.22 9.12
CA LEU A 98 -5.20 -7.75 9.16
C LEU A 98 -4.20 -7.10 8.19
N PHE A 99 -3.14 -7.80 7.78
CA PHE A 99 -2.11 -7.26 6.87
C PHE A 99 -2.14 -7.90 5.47
N ASP A 100 -2.97 -8.91 5.21
CA ASP A 100 -3.06 -9.58 3.92
C ASP A 100 -3.88 -8.75 2.91
N PRO A 101 -3.28 -8.27 1.80
CA PRO A 101 -4.03 -7.51 0.80
C PRO A 101 -5.15 -8.31 0.15
N ARG A 102 -5.12 -9.66 0.21
CA ARG A 102 -6.20 -10.51 -0.31
C ARG A 102 -7.51 -10.35 0.43
N ARG A 103 -7.52 -9.79 1.65
CA ARG A 103 -8.77 -9.51 2.38
C ARG A 103 -9.52 -8.30 1.84
N ILE A 104 -8.81 -7.37 1.17
CA ILE A 104 -9.32 -6.04 0.82
C ILE A 104 -10.66 -6.09 0.07
N PRO A 105 -10.86 -6.97 -0.94
CA PRO A 105 -12.14 -7.06 -1.64
C PRO A 105 -13.33 -7.40 -0.73
N PHE A 106 -13.09 -8.16 0.34
CA PHE A 106 -14.09 -8.65 1.28
C PHE A 106 -14.22 -7.79 2.54
N THR A 107 -13.33 -6.81 2.75
CA THR A 107 -13.37 -5.94 3.94
C THR A 107 -14.64 -5.09 3.94
N PRO A 108 -15.45 -5.04 5.01
CA PRO A 108 -16.59 -4.12 5.11
C PRO A 108 -16.18 -2.66 4.91
N THR A 109 -17.02 -1.87 4.24
CA THR A 109 -16.74 -0.46 3.91
C THR A 109 -16.30 0.40 5.11
N PRO A 110 -16.90 0.31 6.32
CA PRO A 110 -16.45 1.09 7.46
C PRO A 110 -15.00 0.79 7.88
N ILE A 111 -14.58 -0.48 7.80
CA ILE A 111 -13.21 -0.88 8.14
C ILE A 111 -12.25 -0.40 7.03
N LEU A 112 -12.65 -0.54 5.77
CA LEU A 112 -11.86 -0.09 4.63
C LEU A 112 -11.57 1.42 4.71
N VAL A 113 -12.58 2.22 5.04
CA VAL A 113 -12.50 3.69 5.08
C VAL A 113 -11.77 4.19 6.32
N HIS A 114 -12.12 3.70 7.51
CA HIS A 114 -11.58 4.28 8.75
C HIS A 114 -10.23 3.70 9.16
N PHE A 115 -9.97 2.42 8.87
CA PHE A 115 -8.76 1.74 9.31
C PHE A 115 -7.77 1.53 8.17
N ASP A 116 -8.22 0.92 7.07
CA ASP A 116 -7.31 0.57 5.97
C ASP A 116 -6.85 1.80 5.21
N ALA A 117 -7.73 2.78 4.95
CA ALA A 117 -7.33 4.01 4.28
C ALA A 117 -6.37 4.87 5.13
N TRP A 118 -6.62 4.97 6.44
CA TRP A 118 -5.71 5.63 7.39
C TRP A 118 -4.32 5.00 7.39
N ARG A 119 -4.25 3.67 7.29
CA ARG A 119 -3.01 2.93 7.17
C ARG A 119 -2.37 3.11 5.80
N ALA A 120 -3.15 3.08 4.72
CA ALA A 120 -2.68 3.27 3.35
C ALA A 120 -1.99 4.63 3.19
N ALA A 121 -2.57 5.70 3.75
CA ALA A 121 -2.02 7.05 3.76
C ALA A 121 -0.64 7.18 4.46
N ARG A 122 -0.22 6.18 5.24
CA ARG A 122 1.08 6.12 5.95
C ARG A 122 1.98 4.96 5.50
N SER A 123 1.55 4.19 4.50
CA SER A 123 2.26 3.01 4.04
C SER A 123 2.93 3.25 2.69
N SER A 124 3.85 2.38 2.31
CA SER A 124 4.41 2.40 0.96
C SER A 124 3.34 2.09 -0.11
N GLU A 125 3.60 2.52 -1.35
CA GLU A 125 2.70 2.31 -2.49
C GLU A 125 2.30 0.83 -2.67
N ALA A 126 3.22 -0.11 -2.44
CA ALA A 126 2.94 -1.55 -2.54
C ALA A 126 1.81 -2.02 -1.58
N VAL A 127 1.64 -1.35 -0.44
CA VAL A 127 0.58 -1.63 0.54
C VAL A 127 -0.65 -0.76 0.28
N ALA A 128 -0.45 0.50 -0.09
CA ALA A 128 -1.53 1.48 -0.28
C ALA A 128 -2.34 1.24 -1.57
N ALA A 129 -1.67 0.88 -2.67
CA ALA A 129 -2.28 0.71 -3.98
C ALA A 129 -3.52 -0.20 -4.01
N PRO A 130 -3.51 -1.44 -3.46
CA PRO A 130 -4.70 -2.29 -3.49
C PRO A 130 -5.86 -1.71 -2.67
N ILE A 131 -5.57 -0.94 -1.63
CA ILE A 131 -6.59 -0.29 -0.78
C ILE A 131 -7.23 0.87 -1.57
N HIS A 132 -6.43 1.79 -2.11
CA HIS A 132 -6.93 2.91 -2.91
C HIS A 132 -7.72 2.43 -4.13
N LYS A 133 -7.23 1.41 -4.84
CA LYS A 133 -7.94 0.80 -5.97
C LYS A 133 -9.31 0.25 -5.56
N GLN A 134 -9.40 -0.45 -4.43
CA GLN A 134 -10.67 -0.99 -3.95
C GLN A 134 -11.64 0.12 -3.54
N ILE A 135 -11.14 1.20 -2.92
CA ILE A 135 -11.95 2.38 -2.56
C ILE A 135 -12.51 3.03 -3.82
N GLY A 136 -11.67 3.28 -4.84
CA GLY A 136 -12.11 3.81 -6.13
C GLY A 136 -13.13 2.91 -6.82
N THR A 137 -12.87 1.59 -6.86
CA THR A 137 -13.81 0.60 -7.43
C THR A 137 -15.17 0.66 -6.75
N ARG A 138 -15.20 0.67 -5.41
CA ARG A 138 -16.46 0.72 -4.65
C ARG A 138 -17.23 2.02 -4.85
N HIS A 139 -16.52 3.12 -5.01
CA HIS A 139 -17.13 4.41 -5.30
C HIS A 139 -17.80 4.40 -6.69
N VAL A 140 -17.09 3.91 -7.71
CA VAL A 140 -17.64 3.74 -9.08
C VAL A 140 -18.86 2.81 -9.07
N GLU A 141 -18.83 1.74 -8.28
CA GLU A 141 -19.95 0.81 -8.09
C GLU A 141 -21.07 1.38 -7.20
N SER A 142 -20.95 2.60 -6.69
CA SER A 142 -21.90 3.24 -5.76
C SER A 142 -22.11 2.48 -4.44
N THR A 143 -21.15 1.66 -4.03
CA THR A 143 -21.14 0.96 -2.72
C THR A 143 -20.36 1.73 -1.64
N LEU A 144 -19.68 2.80 -2.04
CA LEU A 144 -19.04 3.81 -1.18
C LEU A 144 -19.64 5.17 -1.52
N ASP A 145 -20.27 5.82 -0.54
CA ASP A 145 -20.85 7.16 -0.71
C ASP A 145 -19.79 8.27 -0.68
N ASP A 146 -20.17 9.45 -1.15
CA ASP A 146 -19.30 10.62 -1.23
C ASP A 146 -18.77 11.05 0.13
N ALA A 147 -19.56 10.87 1.20
CA ALA A 147 -19.16 11.19 2.57
C ALA A 147 -18.03 10.27 3.04
N ALA A 148 -18.12 8.97 2.78
CA ALA A 148 -17.06 8.03 3.12
C ALA A 148 -15.81 8.23 2.24
N LEU A 149 -15.98 8.54 0.95
CA LEU A 149 -14.85 8.93 0.10
C LEU A 149 -14.16 10.19 0.66
N ARG A 150 -14.92 11.21 1.07
CA ARG A 150 -14.35 12.42 1.68
C ARG A 150 -13.48 12.13 2.90
N VAL A 151 -13.93 11.22 3.78
CA VAL A 151 -13.12 10.78 4.94
C VAL A 151 -11.77 10.20 4.50
N VAL A 152 -11.72 9.42 3.43
CA VAL A 152 -10.46 8.87 2.90
C VAL A 152 -9.57 9.99 2.37
N ILE A 153 -10.16 10.92 1.62
CA ILE A 153 -9.45 12.03 0.99
C ILE A 153 -8.85 12.95 2.06
N ASP A 154 -9.61 13.34 3.08
CA ASP A 154 -9.11 14.17 4.17
C ASP A 154 -7.87 13.55 4.84
N ARG A 155 -7.76 12.21 4.89
CA ARG A 155 -6.56 11.51 5.39
C ARG A 155 -5.37 11.61 4.45
N LEU A 156 -5.60 11.53 3.14
CA LEU A 156 -4.55 11.71 2.14
C LEU A 156 -4.03 13.15 2.11
N LEU A 157 -4.87 14.12 2.47
CA LEU A 157 -4.50 15.54 2.58
C LEU A 157 -3.83 15.91 3.90
N GLU A 158 -3.70 14.98 4.85
CA GLU A 158 -2.94 15.25 6.08
C GLU A 158 -1.48 15.61 5.70
N PRO A 159 -0.90 16.71 6.25
CA PRO A 159 0.44 17.18 5.88
C PRO A 159 1.57 16.16 6.04
N THR A 160 1.33 15.07 6.76
CA THR A 160 2.30 13.99 6.99
C THR A 160 2.43 13.02 5.83
N THR A 161 1.53 13.06 4.86
CA THR A 161 1.49 12.10 3.75
C THR A 161 2.25 12.68 2.56
N ASP A 162 3.41 12.08 2.25
CA ASP A 162 4.12 12.39 1.02
C ASP A 162 3.41 11.73 -0.16
N LEU A 163 2.52 12.49 -0.78
CA LEU A 163 1.74 12.04 -1.93
C LEU A 163 2.57 11.95 -3.22
N ARG A 164 3.83 12.43 -3.24
CA ARG A 164 4.63 12.52 -4.47
C ARG A 164 4.99 11.15 -5.04
N ASP A 165 5.11 10.14 -4.19
CA ASP A 165 5.54 8.79 -4.56
C ASP A 165 4.38 7.78 -4.64
N THR A 166 3.14 8.24 -4.45
CA THR A 166 1.96 7.35 -4.39
C THR A 166 1.04 7.57 -5.58
N ALA A 167 1.33 6.91 -6.69
CA ALA A 167 0.51 6.91 -7.91
C ALA A 167 -0.96 6.58 -7.63
N SER A 168 -1.22 5.59 -6.78
CA SER A 168 -2.56 5.18 -6.39
C SER A 168 -3.34 6.25 -5.61
N ALA A 169 -2.68 7.00 -4.72
CA ALA A 169 -3.33 8.06 -3.95
C ALA A 169 -3.73 9.22 -4.86
N ARG A 170 -2.84 9.59 -5.80
CA ARG A 170 -3.13 10.59 -6.83
C ARG A 170 -4.30 10.19 -7.72
N SER A 171 -4.37 8.92 -8.13
CA SER A 171 -5.53 8.39 -8.86
C SER A 171 -6.81 8.58 -8.04
N LEU A 172 -6.80 8.25 -6.75
CA LEU A 172 -7.97 8.38 -5.88
C LEU A 172 -8.39 9.84 -5.67
N LEU A 173 -7.44 10.78 -5.52
CA LEU A 173 -7.72 12.21 -5.43
C LEU A 173 -8.43 12.73 -6.68
N MET A 174 -7.94 12.34 -7.86
CA MET A 174 -8.56 12.72 -9.11
C MET A 174 -9.96 12.13 -9.27
N HIS A 175 -10.18 10.87 -8.86
CA HIS A 175 -11.53 10.28 -8.82
C HIS A 175 -12.47 11.09 -7.92
N ALA A 176 -12.01 11.50 -6.73
CA ALA A 176 -12.79 12.33 -5.82
C ALA A 176 -13.11 13.71 -6.40
N TRP A 177 -12.20 14.31 -7.16
CA TRP A 177 -12.46 15.57 -7.86
C TRP A 177 -13.45 15.43 -9.02
N ILE A 178 -13.37 14.34 -9.79
CA ILE A 178 -14.35 14.03 -10.85
C ILE A 178 -15.74 13.88 -10.24
N ALA A 179 -15.84 13.20 -9.09
CA ALA A 179 -17.08 13.02 -8.34
C ALA A 179 -17.58 14.30 -7.64
N GLY A 180 -16.81 15.40 -7.65
CA GLY A 180 -17.19 16.65 -6.98
C GLY A 180 -17.01 16.64 -5.46
N VAL A 181 -16.34 15.62 -4.91
CA VAL A 181 -16.00 15.51 -3.48
C VAL A 181 -14.84 16.44 -3.09
N LEU A 182 -13.95 16.72 -4.05
CA LEU A 182 -12.90 17.72 -3.93
C LEU A 182 -13.25 18.98 -4.72
N THR A 183 -13.06 20.13 -4.08
CA THR A 183 -13.16 21.43 -4.75
C THR A 183 -11.93 21.68 -5.64
N PRO A 184 -12.05 22.51 -6.69
CA PRO A 184 -10.90 22.93 -7.50
C PRO A 184 -9.76 23.53 -6.66
N GLU A 185 -10.09 24.36 -5.67
CA GLU A 185 -9.14 25.03 -4.80
C GLU A 185 -8.37 24.05 -3.92
N GLU A 186 -9.06 23.04 -3.37
CA GLU A 186 -8.40 21.96 -2.64
C GLU A 186 -7.45 21.21 -3.57
N LEU A 187 -7.90 20.82 -4.76
CA LEU A 187 -7.09 20.08 -5.74
C LEU A 187 -5.79 20.81 -6.09
N THR A 188 -5.89 22.09 -6.43
CA THR A 188 -4.76 22.88 -6.92
C THR A 188 -3.81 23.27 -5.82
N SER A 189 -4.27 23.33 -4.56
CA SER A 189 -3.42 23.54 -3.39
C SER A 189 -2.44 22.38 -3.13
N MET A 190 -2.76 21.16 -3.60
CA MET A 190 -1.93 19.98 -3.38
C MET A 190 -0.73 19.99 -4.32
N GLU A 191 0.48 20.14 -3.77
CA GLU A 191 1.70 20.12 -4.57
C GLU A 191 1.90 18.80 -5.31
N ALA A 192 1.46 17.68 -4.72
CA ALA A 192 1.64 16.36 -5.30
C ALA A 192 0.83 16.09 -6.58
N ILE A 193 -0.19 16.89 -6.87
CA ILE A 193 -0.99 16.75 -8.11
C ILE A 193 -0.25 17.35 -9.30
N TRP A 194 0.67 18.27 -9.07
CA TRP A 194 1.43 18.89 -10.14
C TRP A 194 2.43 17.89 -10.73
N PRO A 195 2.44 17.73 -12.07
CA PRO A 195 3.34 16.79 -12.71
C PRO A 195 4.79 17.24 -12.57
N VAL A 196 5.70 16.28 -12.60
CA VAL A 196 7.13 16.58 -12.63
C VAL A 196 7.51 16.87 -14.09
N LEU A 197 7.97 18.09 -14.35
CA LEU A 197 8.42 18.50 -15.67
C LEU A 197 9.91 18.19 -15.82
N TRP A 198 10.22 17.24 -16.70
CA TRP A 198 11.58 16.94 -17.12
C TRP A 198 11.88 17.72 -18.40
N LEU A 199 12.97 18.46 -18.38
CA LEU A 199 13.44 19.16 -19.56
C LEU A 199 14.53 18.33 -20.21
N LYS A 200 14.26 17.89 -21.44
CA LYS A 200 15.26 17.22 -22.29
C LYS A 200 15.92 18.30 -23.16
N PRO A 201 17.20 18.61 -22.92
CA PRO A 201 17.94 19.47 -23.83
C PRO A 201 18.02 18.74 -25.18
N THR A 202 17.52 19.35 -26.25
CA THR A 202 17.78 18.84 -27.60
C THR A 202 18.88 19.64 -28.26
N VAL A 203 19.52 19.04 -29.26
CA VAL A 203 20.64 19.66 -29.98
C VAL A 203 20.08 20.73 -30.92
N GLY A 204 20.52 21.97 -30.76
CA GLY A 204 20.14 23.07 -31.66
C GLY A 204 21.06 24.28 -31.53
N SER A 205 20.89 25.26 -32.43
CA SER A 205 21.65 26.52 -32.39
C SER A 205 21.19 27.41 -31.22
N ARG A 206 22.04 28.35 -30.78
CA ARG A 206 21.68 29.39 -29.78
C ARG A 206 20.36 30.11 -30.12
N ALA A 207 20.02 30.22 -31.41
CA ALA A 207 18.82 30.89 -31.88
C ALA A 207 17.55 30.01 -31.86
N GLN A 208 17.69 28.68 -31.79
CA GLN A 208 16.55 27.75 -31.91
C GLN A 208 16.34 26.85 -30.69
N MET A 209 17.31 26.77 -29.76
CA MET A 209 17.33 25.94 -28.53
C MET A 209 16.03 25.15 -28.33
N PRO A 210 15.90 23.97 -28.99
CA PRO A 210 14.69 23.20 -28.84
C PRO A 210 14.80 22.52 -27.48
N ILE A 211 14.12 23.05 -26.48
CA ILE A 211 13.94 22.34 -25.22
C ILE A 211 12.68 21.50 -25.42
N ASP A 212 12.82 20.19 -25.25
CA ASP A 212 11.69 19.28 -25.23
C ASP A 212 11.24 19.09 -23.78
N ILE A 213 9.93 19.07 -23.57
CA ILE A 213 9.35 18.87 -22.25
C ILE A 213 8.81 17.45 -22.20
N GLU A 214 9.35 16.66 -21.29
CA GLU A 214 8.76 15.42 -20.88
C GLU A 214 7.99 15.65 -19.58
N VAL A 215 6.71 15.35 -19.60
CA VAL A 215 5.83 15.49 -18.44
C VAL A 215 5.74 14.10 -17.80
N ASP A 216 6.35 13.93 -16.63
CA ASP A 216 6.22 12.68 -15.86
C ASP A 216 4.96 12.75 -15.00
N CYS A 217 4.06 11.83 -15.31
CA CYS A 217 2.74 11.68 -14.73
C CYS A 217 2.56 10.20 -14.39
N ASP A 218 3.14 9.77 -13.27
CA ASP A 218 2.99 8.39 -12.79
C ASP A 218 1.59 8.16 -12.21
N PHE A 219 0.57 8.19 -13.08
CA PHE A 219 -0.80 7.78 -12.75
C PHE A 219 -1.04 6.41 -13.36
N THR A 220 -1.53 5.47 -12.57
CA THR A 220 -1.71 4.07 -12.97
C THR A 220 -3.06 3.77 -13.61
N GLU A 221 -4.05 4.66 -13.56
CA GLU A 221 -5.41 4.43 -14.11
C GLU A 221 -5.92 5.56 -15.05
N PRO A 222 -6.45 5.22 -16.26
CA PRO A 222 -6.76 6.17 -17.34
C PRO A 222 -7.89 7.07 -16.88
N MET A 223 -7.50 8.22 -16.36
CA MET A 223 -8.46 9.26 -16.03
C MET A 223 -8.62 10.13 -17.25
N SER A 224 -9.63 9.81 -18.06
CA SER A 224 -10.21 10.70 -19.06
C SER A 224 -10.96 11.88 -18.39
N ALA A 225 -10.39 12.43 -17.32
CA ALA A 225 -11.02 13.37 -16.39
C ALA A 225 -11.20 14.78 -16.96
N GLY A 226 -10.97 14.97 -18.26
CA GLY A 226 -11.00 16.28 -18.89
C GLY A 226 -9.91 17.24 -18.38
N LEU A 227 -8.94 16.82 -17.57
CA LEU A 227 -7.83 17.70 -17.22
C LEU A 227 -6.92 17.90 -18.44
N VAL A 228 -6.41 19.10 -18.59
CA VAL A 228 -5.41 19.45 -19.60
C VAL A 228 -4.33 20.29 -18.94
N LEU A 229 -3.07 19.96 -19.20
CA LEU A 229 -1.94 20.76 -18.75
C LEU A 229 -1.50 21.67 -19.89
N ARG A 230 -1.56 22.98 -19.68
CA ARG A 230 -1.05 23.96 -20.64
C ARG A 230 0.24 24.56 -20.12
N ILE A 231 1.32 24.36 -20.87
CA ILE A 231 2.64 24.94 -20.57
C ILE A 231 2.91 26.05 -21.57
N GLU A 232 3.05 27.27 -21.05
CA GLU A 232 3.39 28.46 -21.82
C GLU A 232 4.79 28.94 -21.46
N TRP A 233 5.67 28.99 -22.46
CA TRP A 233 7.01 29.51 -22.30
C TRP A 233 6.97 31.04 -22.30
N LYS A 234 7.25 31.65 -21.15
CA LYS A 234 7.32 33.10 -21.05
C LYS A 234 8.66 33.60 -21.55
N GLU A 235 9.74 33.06 -20.98
CA GLU A 235 11.06 33.63 -21.14
C GLU A 235 12.14 32.56 -20.95
N ILE A 236 13.18 32.63 -21.77
CA ILE A 236 14.42 31.87 -21.61
C ILE A 236 15.52 32.92 -21.45
N LEU A 237 16.19 32.95 -20.30
CA LEU A 237 17.35 33.81 -20.07
C LEU A 237 18.61 32.97 -20.24
N ILE A 238 19.52 33.37 -21.11
CA ILE A 238 20.85 32.75 -21.25
C ILE A 238 21.88 33.81 -20.90
N ASP A 239 22.67 33.58 -19.85
CA ASP A 239 23.59 34.57 -19.29
C ASP A 239 22.90 35.95 -19.12
N ASP A 240 21.70 35.93 -18.54
CA ASP A 240 20.80 37.08 -18.32
C ASP A 240 20.24 37.78 -19.58
N VAL A 241 20.48 37.22 -20.77
CA VAL A 241 19.87 37.69 -22.02
C VAL A 241 18.55 36.97 -22.28
N SER A 242 17.47 37.75 -22.38
CA SER A 242 16.11 37.26 -22.60
C SER A 242 15.83 36.88 -24.05
N PHE A 243 15.25 35.70 -24.21
CA PHE A 243 14.66 35.19 -25.43
C PHE A 243 13.17 34.94 -25.16
N ALA A 244 12.31 35.85 -25.61
CA ALA A 244 10.88 35.63 -25.62
C ALA A 244 10.55 34.56 -26.66
N THR A 245 9.88 33.49 -26.24
CA THR A 245 9.56 32.36 -27.13
C THR A 245 8.10 32.35 -27.55
N GLY A 246 7.18 32.86 -26.71
CA GLY A 246 5.73 32.86 -26.98
C GLY A 246 5.15 31.46 -27.25
N ARG A 247 5.91 30.40 -26.93
CA ARG A 247 5.59 29.03 -27.29
C ARG A 247 4.57 28.49 -26.31
N VAL A 248 3.43 28.03 -26.81
CA VAL A 248 2.41 27.35 -26.03
C VAL A 248 2.41 25.89 -26.42
N GLN A 249 2.50 25.00 -25.43
CA GLN A 249 2.33 23.56 -25.59
C GLN A 249 1.20 23.10 -24.69
N THR A 250 0.25 22.38 -25.27
CA THR A 250 -0.86 21.80 -24.52
C THR A 250 -0.66 20.30 -24.50
N PHE A 251 -0.63 19.74 -23.29
CA PHE A 251 -0.55 18.32 -23.06
C PHE A 251 -1.94 17.87 -22.58
N PRO A 252 -2.61 16.93 -23.26
CA PRO A 252 -3.74 16.25 -22.62
C PRO A 252 -3.20 15.67 -21.30
N TRP A 253 -3.98 15.79 -20.22
CA TRP A 253 -3.56 15.16 -18.96
C TRP A 253 -3.35 13.68 -19.25
N PRO A 254 -2.12 13.17 -19.11
CA PRO A 254 -1.74 12.00 -19.89
C PRO A 254 -2.54 10.76 -19.52
N GLY A 255 -3.06 10.68 -18.28
CA GLY A 255 -3.49 9.38 -17.74
C GLY A 255 -2.37 8.33 -17.89
N PRO A 256 -2.53 7.09 -17.43
CA PRO A 256 -1.68 5.99 -17.83
C PRO A 256 -1.83 5.68 -19.31
N GLY A 257 -0.73 5.20 -19.86
CA GLY A 257 -0.72 4.46 -21.12
C GLY A 257 0.30 5.01 -22.10
N LEU A 258 0.72 6.26 -21.95
CA LEU A 258 2.05 6.64 -22.41
C LEU A 258 3.00 5.98 -21.44
N ALA A 259 3.67 4.91 -21.87
CA ALA A 259 4.73 4.27 -21.11
C ALA A 259 5.56 5.38 -20.47
N ALA A 260 5.69 5.37 -19.14
CA ALA A 260 6.76 6.11 -18.49
C ALA A 260 7.99 5.79 -19.31
N MET A 261 8.48 6.74 -20.11
CA MET A 261 9.61 6.49 -20.99
C MET A 261 10.76 6.17 -20.07
N GLY A 262 11.01 4.87 -19.87
CA GLY A 262 12.03 4.30 -19.00
C GLY A 262 12.28 5.06 -17.70
N ARG A 263 11.65 4.65 -16.60
CA ARG A 263 12.11 4.99 -15.23
C ARG A 263 13.59 4.62 -14.99
N ASP A 264 14.19 3.82 -15.89
CA ASP A 264 15.60 3.44 -15.91
C ASP A 264 16.52 4.43 -16.64
N ALA A 265 15.98 5.47 -17.29
CA ALA A 265 16.78 6.61 -17.70
C ALA A 265 17.07 7.45 -16.45
N ARG A 266 18.01 7.00 -15.61
CA ARG A 266 18.80 7.96 -14.84
C ARG A 266 19.19 9.07 -15.82
N PRO A 267 19.04 10.36 -15.47
CA PRO A 267 19.60 11.42 -16.31
C PRO A 267 21.04 11.00 -16.61
N PRO A 268 21.49 10.98 -17.88
CA PRO A 268 22.84 10.53 -18.21
C PRO A 268 23.79 11.29 -17.28
N GLN A 269 24.32 10.58 -16.29
CA GLN A 269 24.93 11.22 -15.12
C GLN A 269 26.34 11.73 -15.45
N ASP A 270 26.80 11.48 -16.67
CA ASP A 270 28.08 11.87 -17.22
C ASP A 270 27.89 12.47 -18.62
N LEU A 271 27.20 13.61 -18.73
CA LEU A 271 27.55 14.52 -19.83
C LEU A 271 28.97 15.01 -19.53
N PRO A 272 29.94 14.88 -20.46
CA PRO A 272 31.28 15.40 -20.24
C PRO A 272 31.16 16.86 -19.82
N GLU A 273 31.95 17.28 -18.81
CA GLU A 273 32.07 18.70 -18.42
C GLU A 273 32.45 19.49 -19.68
N SER A 274 31.43 19.99 -20.39
CA SER A 274 31.63 20.88 -21.51
C SER A 274 32.15 22.19 -20.93
N THR A 275 33.30 22.63 -21.41
CA THR A 275 33.88 23.94 -21.08
C THR A 275 32.98 25.12 -21.48
N ASP A 276 31.94 24.87 -22.30
CA ASP A 276 30.98 25.86 -22.79
C ASP A 276 29.59 25.67 -22.14
N ALA A 277 29.55 25.56 -20.81
CA ALA A 277 28.30 25.60 -20.07
C ALA A 277 27.86 27.05 -19.81
N VAL A 278 26.65 27.41 -20.25
CA VAL A 278 26.03 28.72 -19.99
C VAL A 278 24.97 28.59 -18.91
N ASN A 279 24.77 29.65 -18.13
CA ASN A 279 23.70 29.68 -17.15
C ASN A 279 22.40 30.02 -17.88
N ALA A 280 21.40 29.14 -17.76
CA ALA A 280 20.09 29.36 -18.32
C ALA A 280 19.02 29.40 -17.21
N THR A 281 18.16 30.41 -17.27
CA THR A 281 16.96 30.52 -16.44
C THR A 281 15.74 30.38 -17.35
N LEU A 282 14.92 29.37 -17.10
CA LEU A 282 13.69 29.12 -17.86
C LEU A 282 12.49 29.54 -17.03
N ILE A 283 11.64 30.38 -17.59
CA ILE A 283 10.41 30.87 -16.96
C ILE A 283 9.22 30.29 -17.73
N LEU A 284 8.52 29.37 -17.09
CA LEU A 284 7.37 28.65 -17.64
C LEU A 284 6.11 29.04 -16.86
N GLN A 285 5.00 29.23 -17.55
CA GLN A 285 3.68 29.35 -16.95
C GLN A 285 2.91 28.05 -17.20
N VAL A 286 2.67 27.29 -16.14
CA VAL A 286 1.96 26.00 -16.19
C VAL A 286 0.54 26.22 -15.68
N SER A 287 -0.43 26.02 -16.54
CA SER A 287 -1.86 26.17 -16.22
C SER A 287 -2.53 24.80 -16.21
N LEU A 288 -3.30 24.54 -15.17
CA LEU A 288 -4.17 23.35 -15.08
C LEU A 288 -5.55 23.74 -15.57
N LEU A 289 -6.09 23.00 -16.53
CA LEU A 289 -7.35 23.30 -17.21
C LEU A 289 -8.37 22.18 -16.98
N ASP A 290 -9.64 22.53 -16.77
CA ASP A 290 -10.77 21.61 -16.76
C ASP A 290 -11.55 21.68 -18.08
N ASN A 291 -11.51 20.59 -18.82
CA ASN A 291 -12.17 20.35 -20.11
C ASN A 291 -13.24 19.23 -20.00
N ARG A 292 -13.81 18.98 -18.80
CA ARG A 292 -14.91 18.01 -18.65
C ARG A 292 -16.14 18.35 -19.49
N ARG A 293 -16.34 19.62 -19.85
CA ARG A 293 -17.48 20.07 -20.68
C ARG A 293 -17.41 19.60 -22.13
N GLY A 294 -16.21 19.43 -22.69
CA GLY A 294 -16.05 18.94 -24.07
C GLY A 294 -16.42 17.46 -24.25
N LEU A 295 -16.41 16.67 -23.18
CA LEU A 295 -16.68 15.23 -23.21
C LEU A 295 -18.18 14.87 -23.24
N VAL A 296 -19.05 15.75 -22.70
CA VAL A 296 -20.48 15.44 -22.51
C VAL A 296 -21.30 15.57 -23.80
N THR A 297 -20.88 16.42 -24.74
CA THR A 297 -21.71 16.76 -25.91
C THR A 297 -21.32 16.01 -27.19
N GLY A 298 -20.22 15.26 -27.22
CA GLY A 298 -19.73 14.59 -28.44
C GLY A 298 -19.44 15.55 -29.61
N GLN A 299 -19.58 16.85 -29.39
CA GLN A 299 -19.24 17.92 -30.32
C GLN A 299 -17.97 18.58 -29.81
N VAL A 300 -16.95 18.58 -30.68
CA VAL A 300 -15.68 19.29 -30.53
C VAL A 300 -15.91 20.79 -30.75
N GLU A 301 -16.89 21.37 -30.06
CA GLU A 301 -16.94 22.83 -29.96
C GLU A 301 -15.98 23.25 -28.84
N PRO A 302 -15.07 24.20 -29.12
CA PRO A 302 -14.09 24.66 -28.15
C PRO A 302 -14.82 25.45 -27.05
N PHE A 303 -15.26 24.75 -26.02
CA PHE A 303 -15.59 25.42 -24.77
C PHE A 303 -14.32 26.09 -24.24
N PRO A 304 -14.41 27.32 -23.70
CA PRO A 304 -13.25 27.95 -23.08
C PRO A 304 -12.81 27.07 -21.90
N ASP A 305 -11.60 26.55 -21.99
CA ASP A 305 -10.96 25.81 -20.91
C ASP A 305 -11.04 26.62 -19.62
N ILE A 306 -11.57 26.03 -18.55
CA ILE A 306 -11.60 26.68 -17.24
C ILE A 306 -10.21 26.51 -16.63
N ILE A 307 -9.47 27.61 -16.50
CA ILE A 307 -8.20 27.62 -15.78
C ILE A 307 -8.50 27.39 -14.30
N LEU A 308 -8.06 26.25 -13.77
CA LEU A 308 -8.19 25.89 -12.37
C LEU A 308 -7.13 26.58 -11.51
N ASP A 309 -5.89 26.57 -11.97
CA ASP A 309 -4.77 27.25 -11.33
C ASP A 309 -3.66 27.50 -12.36
N THR A 310 -2.77 28.44 -12.05
CA THR A 310 -1.61 28.77 -12.87
C THR A 310 -0.39 29.03 -12.02
N ARG A 311 0.70 28.31 -12.31
CA ARG A 311 1.96 28.42 -11.59
C ARG A 311 3.07 28.90 -12.51
N GLU A 312 3.87 29.83 -12.01
CA GLU A 312 5.14 30.19 -12.63
C GLU A 312 6.23 29.27 -12.10
N VAL A 313 6.90 28.56 -13.00
CA VAL A 313 8.02 27.68 -12.69
C VAL A 313 9.29 28.33 -13.22
N ARG A 314 10.23 28.60 -12.32
CA ARG A 314 11.56 29.12 -12.65
C ARG A 314 12.59 28.02 -12.47
N LEU A 315 13.30 27.69 -13.54
CA LEU A 315 14.33 26.65 -13.55
C LEU A 315 15.69 27.26 -13.88
N ASN A 316 16.60 27.23 -12.91
CA ASN A 316 17.97 27.70 -13.09
C ASN A 316 18.88 26.48 -13.30
N ARG A 317 19.45 26.34 -14.50
CA ARG A 317 20.34 25.22 -14.86
C ARG A 317 21.51 25.70 -15.69
N ARG A 318 22.63 24.97 -15.57
CA ARG A 318 23.73 25.08 -16.54
C ARG A 318 23.42 24.21 -17.73
N LEU A 319 23.34 24.82 -18.91
CA LEU A 319 23.15 24.12 -20.18
C LEU A 319 24.49 24.04 -20.90
N ALA A 320 24.93 22.82 -21.21
CA ALA A 320 26.05 22.62 -22.09
C ALA A 320 25.63 22.98 -23.52
N LEU A 321 26.23 24.03 -24.08
CA LEU A 321 26.07 24.32 -25.50
C LEU A 321 27.05 23.44 -26.28
N ARG A 322 26.56 22.79 -27.33
CA ARG A 322 27.46 22.20 -28.33
C ARG A 322 27.93 23.34 -29.23
N PRO A 323 29.25 23.51 -29.45
CA PRO A 323 29.71 24.49 -30.43
C PRO A 323 29.07 24.17 -31.78
N PRO A 324 28.72 25.19 -32.60
CA PRO A 324 28.22 24.94 -33.94
C PRO A 324 29.20 23.99 -34.62
N SER A 325 28.72 22.85 -35.11
CA SER A 325 29.52 22.00 -35.98
C SER A 325 29.87 22.88 -37.17
N ILE A 326 31.11 23.38 -37.20
CA ILE A 326 31.66 24.05 -38.37
C ILE A 326 31.55 22.97 -39.45
N GLY A 327 30.58 23.14 -40.35
CA GLY A 327 30.47 22.28 -41.51
C GLY A 327 31.80 22.38 -42.24
N THR A 328 32.61 21.34 -42.17
CA THR A 328 33.60 21.09 -43.19
C THR A 328 32.78 20.65 -44.40
N ASP A 329 32.37 21.63 -45.21
CA ASP A 329 31.91 21.39 -46.57
C ASP A 329 33.09 20.78 -47.33
N ASP A 330 33.07 19.46 -47.50
CA ASP A 330 33.80 18.76 -48.56
C ASP A 330 32.83 18.52 -49.73
#